data_AF-A0A8J4W9Z2-F1
#
_entry.id   AF-A0A8J4W9Z2-F1
#
_cell.length_a   1.000
_cell.length_b   1.000
_cell.length_c   1.000
_cell.angle_alpha   90.00
_cell.angle_beta   90.00
_cell.angle_gamma   90.00
#
_symmetry.space_group_name_H-M   'P 1'
#
loop_
_entity.id
_entity.type
_entity.pdbx_description
1 polymer ?
#
loop_
_entity_poly.entity_id
_entity_poly.type
_entity_poly.pdbx_seq_one_letter_code
_entity_poly.pdbx_strand_id
1 'polypeptide(L)'
;MTKLSGRQIMELFYTEVLKDDGIEDEVDRATLFRCKCGKTRSQRLKNGYTNLVQHVVVKHPEWVAAETREAHVSPSVAVANAKSPSEKKNGKLKAKIRGDTSGGGSSSSEGSNESDSSVEDTQEAHTAEATGTQPTVHKRTDYLSWDDYFMSVAFLSAMRSKDPSTQVGACIVNPEKKIVGIGYNGFPNGCDDDNLPWARESATQSPLETKYPMNAILNKNSTDVKGCTIYVALFPCNECAKLIIQSGISRVVYCSDKYNKDWKFVASRRLLDMAGVQYAQHQLQLSKVIIDFTSVQ
;
A
#
# COMPACT_ATOMS: atom_id res chain seq x y z
N MET A 1 16.14 3.99 8.97
CA MET A 1 17.50 4.44 8.60
C MET A 1 17.46 4.89 7.15
N THR A 2 17.41 6.19 6.92
CA THR A 2 17.41 6.78 5.57
C THR A 2 18.79 6.54 4.97
N LYS A 3 18.89 5.81 3.87
CA LYS A 3 20.18 5.57 3.20
C LYS A 3 20.58 6.85 2.45
N LEU A 4 21.83 7.30 2.62
CA LEU A 4 22.39 8.40 1.83
C LEU A 4 22.30 8.07 0.33
N SER A 5 21.83 9.03 -0.47
CA SER A 5 21.79 8.90 -1.92
C SER A 5 23.20 8.89 -2.52
N GLY A 6 23.35 8.38 -3.74
CA GLY A 6 24.65 8.36 -4.42
C GLY A 6 25.26 9.75 -4.62
N ARG A 7 24.43 10.78 -4.80
CA ARG A 7 24.86 12.17 -4.88
C ARG A 7 25.37 12.69 -3.53
N GLN A 8 24.65 12.43 -2.43
CA GLN A 8 25.09 12.81 -1.08
C GLN A 8 26.41 12.13 -0.71
N ILE A 9 26.61 10.86 -1.07
CA ILE A 9 27.88 10.15 -0.84
C ILE A 9 29.02 10.80 -1.62
N MET A 10 28.77 11.22 -2.87
CA MET A 10 29.76 11.93 -3.66
C MET A 10 30.12 13.27 -2.99
N GLU A 11 29.13 14.09 -2.63
CA GLU A 11 29.33 15.41 -2.01
C GLU A 11 30.00 15.34 -0.62
N LEU A 12 29.69 14.32 0.19
CA LEU A 12 30.21 14.20 1.55
C LEU A 12 31.62 13.60 1.62
N PHE A 13 31.98 12.69 0.71
CA PHE A 13 33.18 11.86 0.87
C PHE A 13 34.20 11.97 -0.25
N TYR A 14 33.91 12.73 -1.30
CA TYR A 14 34.80 12.90 -2.45
C TYR A 14 35.06 14.37 -2.78
N THR A 15 36.25 14.63 -3.30
CA THR A 15 36.61 15.87 -3.99
C THR A 15 36.91 15.57 -5.46
N GLU A 16 36.38 16.39 -6.36
CA GLU A 16 36.72 16.34 -7.78
C GLU A 16 38.16 16.83 -7.98
N VAL A 17 38.99 16.09 -8.72
CA VAL A 17 40.43 16.35 -8.79
C VAL A 17 40.82 17.09 -10.06
N LEU A 18 40.38 16.63 -11.23
CA LEU A 18 40.74 17.23 -12.53
C LEU A 18 39.65 16.92 -13.58
N LYS A 19 39.34 17.92 -14.41
CA LYS A 19 38.91 17.73 -15.80
C LYS A 19 40.20 17.66 -16.63
N ASP A 20 40.34 16.64 -17.47
CA ASP A 20 41.51 16.52 -18.35
C ASP A 20 41.38 17.57 -19.47
N ASP A 21 42.25 18.59 -19.45
CA ASP A 21 42.26 19.75 -20.36
C ASP A 21 42.92 19.43 -21.71
N GLY A 22 42.51 18.33 -22.34
CA GLY A 22 43.01 17.98 -23.66
C GLY A 22 42.14 16.94 -24.35
N ILE A 23 41.60 17.33 -25.51
CA ILE A 23 40.89 16.54 -26.54
C ILE A 23 39.36 16.59 -26.46
N GLU A 24 38.81 17.19 -27.51
CA GLU A 24 37.40 17.46 -27.84
C GLU A 24 36.62 16.17 -28.15
N ASP A 25 35.97 15.58 -27.14
CA ASP A 25 34.71 14.86 -27.34
C ASP A 25 33.91 14.88 -26.02
N GLU A 26 32.77 15.58 -26.00
CA GLU A 26 32.20 16.17 -24.78
C GLU A 26 31.12 15.32 -24.08
N VAL A 27 30.71 14.17 -24.64
CA VAL A 27 29.47 13.49 -24.18
C VAL A 27 29.71 12.25 -23.29
N ASP A 28 30.96 11.79 -23.11
CA ASP A 28 31.23 10.55 -22.36
C ASP A 28 32.52 10.53 -21.53
N ARG A 29 32.99 11.70 -21.07
CA ARG A 29 34.19 11.79 -20.24
C ARG A 29 33.95 11.30 -18.81
N ALA A 30 34.94 10.60 -18.27
CA ALA A 30 34.91 10.11 -16.90
C ALA A 30 35.61 11.11 -15.97
N THR A 31 34.90 11.62 -14.97
CA THR A 31 35.43 12.54 -13.96
C THR A 31 36.21 11.77 -12.90
N LEU A 32 37.34 12.32 -12.46
CA LEU A 32 38.16 11.75 -11.39
C LEU A 32 37.77 12.35 -10.04
N PHE A 33 37.38 11.47 -9.11
CA PHE A 33 37.02 11.81 -7.74
C PHE A 33 38.03 11.20 -6.77
N ARG A 34 38.56 11.99 -5.84
CA ARG A 34 39.42 11.54 -4.74
C ARG A 34 38.59 11.41 -3.48
N CYS A 35 38.53 10.19 -2.94
CA CYS A 35 37.89 9.94 -1.66
C CYS A 35 38.71 10.55 -0.52
N LYS A 36 38.06 10.90 0.59
CA LYS A 36 38.73 11.31 1.85
C LYS A 36 39.78 10.31 2.35
N CYS A 37 39.68 9.02 1.99
CA CYS A 37 40.71 8.01 2.30
C CYS A 37 41.96 8.09 1.39
N GLY A 38 42.02 9.04 0.45
CA GLY A 38 43.10 9.22 -0.51
C GLY A 38 42.95 8.43 -1.81
N LYS A 39 41.97 7.52 -1.92
CA LYS A 39 41.77 6.69 -3.12
C LYS A 39 41.07 7.47 -4.24
N THR A 40 41.69 7.52 -5.41
CA THR A 40 41.08 8.10 -6.62
C THR A 40 40.21 7.08 -7.36
N ARG A 41 39.05 7.51 -7.86
CA ARG A 41 38.11 6.73 -8.66
C ARG A 41 37.67 7.54 -9.87
N SER A 42 37.56 6.87 -11.01
CA SER A 42 36.98 7.42 -12.23
C SER A 42 35.50 7.08 -12.31
N GLN A 43 34.66 8.07 -12.63
CA GLN A 43 33.21 7.89 -12.74
C GLN A 43 32.65 8.69 -13.91
N ARG A 44 31.85 8.02 -14.74
CA ARG A 44 31.05 8.67 -15.79
C ARG A 44 29.70 9.07 -15.21
N LEU A 45 29.33 10.35 -15.29
CA LEU A 45 28.11 10.88 -14.68
C LEU A 45 26.82 10.26 -15.26
N LYS A 46 26.85 9.84 -16.53
CA LYS A 46 25.72 9.14 -17.19
C LYS A 46 25.33 7.81 -16.51
N ASN A 47 26.25 7.18 -15.76
CA ASN A 47 26.03 5.90 -15.09
C ASN A 47 25.70 6.07 -13.59
N GLY A 48 25.42 7.29 -13.14
CA GLY A 48 25.22 7.60 -11.72
C GLY A 48 26.51 7.47 -10.90
N TYR A 49 26.39 7.30 -9.58
CA TYR A 49 27.53 7.29 -8.63
C TYR A 49 27.83 5.90 -8.05
N THR A 50 27.35 4.83 -8.68
CA THR A 50 27.35 3.47 -8.11
C THR A 50 28.74 2.99 -7.67
N ASN A 51 29.80 3.28 -8.44
CA ASN A 51 31.16 2.87 -8.09
C ASN A 51 31.71 3.62 -6.86
N LEU A 52 31.34 4.89 -6.70
CA LEU A 52 31.71 5.71 -5.55
C LEU A 52 30.95 5.24 -4.31
N VAL A 53 29.66 4.97 -4.46
CA VAL A 53 28.80 4.42 -3.40
C VAL A 53 29.33 3.08 -2.92
N GLN A 54 29.62 2.15 -3.83
CA GLN A 54 30.15 0.84 -3.47
C GLN A 54 31.48 0.95 -2.74
N HIS A 55 32.35 1.89 -3.14
CA HIS A 55 33.60 2.10 -2.43
C HIS A 55 33.38 2.53 -0.97
N VAL A 56 32.57 3.57 -0.74
CA VAL A 56 32.35 4.12 0.61
C VAL A 56 31.60 3.13 1.49
N VAL A 57 30.53 2.51 0.97
CA VAL A 57 29.73 1.54 1.76
C VAL A 57 30.55 0.31 2.17
N VAL A 58 31.48 -0.15 1.32
CA VAL A 58 32.27 -1.36 1.59
C VAL A 58 33.52 -1.05 2.42
N LYS A 59 34.19 0.08 2.16
CA LYS A 59 35.48 0.39 2.80
C LYS A 59 35.37 1.32 4.00
N HIS A 60 34.28 2.08 4.08
CA HIS A 60 34.04 3.10 5.11
C HIS A 60 32.58 3.10 5.61
N PRO A 61 32.00 1.93 5.99
CA PRO A 61 30.62 1.85 6.46
C PRO A 61 30.35 2.74 7.68
N GLU A 62 31.36 2.99 8.50
CA GLU A 62 31.32 3.85 9.68
C GLU A 62 31.05 5.33 9.34
N TRP A 63 31.58 5.83 8.21
CA TRP A 63 31.33 7.21 7.78
C TRP A 63 29.87 7.42 7.39
N VAL A 64 29.31 6.46 6.65
CA VAL A 64 27.89 6.47 6.26
C VAL A 64 26.99 6.44 7.49
N ALA A 65 27.34 5.63 8.49
CA ALA A 65 26.59 5.52 9.74
C ALA A 65 26.67 6.80 10.59
N ALA A 66 27.83 7.48 10.63
CA ALA A 66 28.02 8.73 11.36
C ALA A 66 27.17 9.87 10.79
N GLU A 67 27.24 10.09 9.47
CA GLU A 67 26.46 11.14 8.78
C GLU A 67 24.94 10.90 8.88
N THR A 68 24.52 9.63 8.84
CA THR A 68 23.11 9.27 9.01
C THR A 68 22.62 9.56 10.44
N ARG A 69 23.51 9.55 11.45
CA ARG A 69 23.17 9.90 12.85
C ARG A 69 23.12 11.40 13.09
N GLU A 70 24.00 12.18 12.46
CA GLU A 70 24.01 13.65 12.60
C GLU A 70 22.78 14.30 11.95
N ALA A 71 22.27 13.75 10.84
CA ALA A 71 21.01 14.21 10.22
C ALA A 71 19.77 14.06 11.14
N HIS A 72 19.89 13.36 12.27
CA HIS A 72 18.80 13.14 13.23
C HIS A 72 18.84 14.07 14.47
N VAL A 73 19.78 15.02 14.56
CA VAL A 73 19.88 15.97 15.69
C VAL A 73 19.63 17.43 15.25
N SER A 74 18.34 17.78 15.05
CA SER A 74 17.69 19.11 15.25
C SER A 74 18.10 20.35 14.40
N PRO A 75 17.23 21.40 14.22
CA PRO A 75 16.40 22.02 15.28
C PRO A 75 14.94 22.41 14.96
N SER A 76 14.18 22.54 16.06
CA SER A 76 12.90 23.25 16.18
C SER A 76 13.05 24.78 16.18
N VAL A 77 12.00 25.50 15.76
CA VAL A 77 11.19 26.50 16.53
C VAL A 77 10.53 27.46 15.53
N ALA A 78 9.20 27.52 15.53
CA ALA A 78 8.45 28.74 15.20
C ALA A 78 7.20 28.81 16.07
N VAL A 79 7.27 29.70 17.06
CA VAL A 79 6.18 30.15 17.93
C VAL A 79 5.25 31.05 17.10
N ALA A 80 3.95 30.79 17.13
CA ALA A 80 2.95 31.79 16.75
C ALA A 80 1.74 31.69 17.68
N ASN A 81 1.58 32.76 18.47
CA ASN A 81 0.53 33.03 19.43
C ASN A 81 -0.66 33.66 18.67
N ALA A 82 -1.88 33.14 18.81
CA ALA A 82 -3.10 33.86 18.42
C ALA A 82 -4.33 33.39 19.23
N LYS A 83 -5.03 34.39 19.75
CA LYS A 83 -6.15 34.38 20.69
C LYS A 83 -7.41 33.68 20.16
N SER A 84 -8.17 33.10 21.08
CA SER A 84 -9.60 32.75 20.93
C SER A 84 -10.48 34.00 20.77
N PRO A 85 -11.69 33.86 20.22
CA PRO A 85 -12.87 33.96 21.09
C PRO A 85 -13.95 32.89 20.86
N SER A 86 -14.54 32.50 21.99
CA SER A 86 -15.88 31.96 22.25
C SER A 86 -16.88 31.74 21.10
N GLU A 87 -17.58 30.61 21.11
CA GLU A 87 -19.04 30.61 21.34
C GLU A 87 -19.62 29.20 21.63
N LYS A 88 -20.66 29.21 22.47
CA LYS A 88 -21.42 28.06 22.99
C LYS A 88 -22.37 27.51 21.91
N LYS A 89 -22.64 26.19 21.94
CA LYS A 89 -24.01 25.65 22.19
C LYS A 89 -24.04 24.12 22.22
N ASN A 90 -24.72 23.63 23.26
CA ASN A 90 -25.12 22.25 23.48
C ASN A 90 -26.04 21.75 22.35
N GLY A 91 -25.81 20.53 21.89
CA GLY A 91 -26.69 19.80 20.97
C GLY A 91 -26.68 18.31 21.26
N LYS A 92 -27.50 17.89 22.23
CA LYS A 92 -27.87 16.49 22.50
C LYS A 92 -28.58 15.93 21.25
N LEU A 93 -28.07 14.88 20.60
CA LEU A 93 -28.87 14.08 19.68
C LEU A 93 -28.78 12.59 20.01
N LYS A 94 -29.95 12.05 20.34
CA LYS A 94 -30.26 10.65 20.61
C LYS A 94 -30.23 9.85 19.32
N ALA A 95 -29.55 8.70 19.34
CA ALA A 95 -29.71 7.65 18.34
C ALA A 95 -31.11 7.01 18.46
N LYS A 96 -31.83 6.91 17.33
CA LYS A 96 -33.13 6.23 17.23
C LYS A 96 -32.95 4.99 16.36
N ILE A 97 -32.93 3.83 17.00
CA ILE A 97 -33.00 2.52 16.34
C ILE A 97 -34.50 2.19 16.19
N ARG A 98 -34.94 1.91 14.96
CA ARG A 98 -36.24 1.31 14.67
C ARG A 98 -36.00 -0.18 14.38
N GLY A 99 -36.54 -1.04 15.23
CA GLY A 99 -36.68 -2.47 14.98
C GLY A 99 -38.17 -2.78 14.86
N ASP A 100 -38.55 -3.38 13.73
CA ASP A 100 -39.86 -4.00 13.54
C ASP A 100 -39.80 -5.45 14.00
N THR A 101 -40.71 -5.85 14.89
CA THR A 101 -41.05 -7.26 15.15
C THR A 101 -42.57 -7.41 15.27
N SER A 102 -43.07 -8.43 14.59
CA SER A 102 -44.34 -9.13 14.81
C SER A 102 -43.98 -10.61 14.61
N GLY A 103 -44.45 -11.61 15.34
CA GLY A 103 -45.34 -11.75 16.48
C GLY A 103 -45.78 -13.22 16.53
N GLY A 104 -45.99 -13.79 17.73
CA GLY A 104 -47.01 -14.83 17.94
C GLY A 104 -46.60 -16.24 18.43
N GLY A 105 -47.02 -16.53 19.68
CA GLY A 105 -47.54 -17.82 20.19
C GLY A 105 -46.54 -18.78 20.86
N SER A 106 -46.87 -19.59 21.89
CA SER A 106 -47.99 -19.75 22.84
C SER A 106 -47.61 -20.88 23.83
N SER A 107 -48.36 -21.02 24.94
CA SER A 107 -48.56 -22.22 25.83
C SER A 107 -47.48 -22.50 26.90
N SER A 108 -47.78 -22.31 28.22
CA SER A 108 -48.39 -23.22 29.26
C SER A 108 -47.39 -24.26 29.80
N SER A 109 -47.29 -24.69 31.06
CA SER A 109 -48.03 -24.55 32.33
C SER A 109 -47.23 -25.30 33.44
N GLU A 110 -47.54 -25.04 34.74
CA GLU A 110 -47.36 -25.91 35.93
C GLU A 110 -45.91 -26.28 36.39
N GLY A 111 -45.54 -26.37 37.68
CA GLY A 111 -46.24 -26.27 38.95
C GLY A 111 -45.27 -26.54 40.15
N SER A 112 -45.62 -25.95 41.31
CA SER A 112 -45.48 -26.41 42.72
C SER A 112 -44.19 -27.07 43.28
N ASN A 113 -43.61 -26.51 44.36
CA ASN A 113 -43.75 -27.06 45.73
C ASN A 113 -43.07 -26.24 46.84
N GLU A 114 -43.66 -26.32 48.03
CA GLU A 114 -43.43 -25.59 49.28
C GLU A 114 -42.38 -26.22 50.22
N SER A 115 -42.17 -25.50 51.35
CA SER A 115 -41.67 -25.89 52.69
C SER A 115 -40.16 -25.83 52.95
N ASP A 116 -39.66 -25.48 54.13
CA ASP A 116 -40.12 -24.75 55.33
C ASP A 116 -38.89 -24.65 56.26
N SER A 117 -38.77 -23.54 57.01
CA SER A 117 -37.96 -23.35 58.24
C SER A 117 -36.42 -23.46 58.10
N SER A 118 -35.56 -22.67 58.75
CA SER A 118 -35.63 -22.02 60.05
C SER A 118 -34.38 -21.12 60.28
N VAL A 119 -34.54 -20.17 61.21
CA VAL A 119 -33.53 -19.47 62.04
C VAL A 119 -32.85 -18.22 61.47
N GLU A 120 -33.25 -17.08 62.02
CA GLU A 120 -32.54 -15.80 62.03
C GLU A 120 -31.30 -15.90 62.92
N ASP A 121 -30.15 -15.42 62.43
CA ASP A 121 -29.12 -14.88 63.30
C ASP A 121 -28.50 -13.65 62.63
N THR A 122 -28.65 -12.53 63.31
CA THR A 122 -28.18 -11.21 62.91
C THR A 122 -26.68 -11.09 63.10
N GLN A 123 -25.95 -10.75 62.04
CA GLN A 123 -24.65 -10.07 62.16
C GLN A 123 -24.41 -9.19 60.93
N GLU A 124 -24.52 -7.88 61.14
CA GLU A 124 -24.04 -6.85 60.24
C GLU A 124 -22.52 -7.01 60.06
N ALA A 125 -22.11 -7.41 58.87
CA ALA A 125 -20.75 -7.22 58.40
C ALA A 125 -20.80 -6.31 57.17
N HIS A 126 -20.38 -5.07 57.37
CA HIS A 126 -20.04 -4.14 56.30
C HIS A 126 -18.90 -4.73 55.46
N THR A 127 -19.24 -5.42 54.37
CA THR A 127 -18.36 -5.55 53.22
C THR A 127 -19.00 -4.83 52.07
N ALA A 128 -18.52 -3.62 51.80
CA ALA A 128 -18.77 -2.92 50.55
C ALA A 128 -18.25 -3.81 49.42
N GLU A 129 -19.15 -4.60 48.82
CA GLU A 129 -18.88 -5.32 47.59
C GLU A 129 -18.71 -4.25 46.50
N ALA A 130 -17.46 -3.86 46.29
CA ALA A 130 -17.05 -3.12 45.12
C ALA A 130 -17.29 -4.05 43.92
N THR A 131 -18.51 -4.04 43.40
CA THR A 131 -18.90 -4.61 42.11
C THR A 131 -18.31 -3.74 41.00
N GLY A 132 -16.98 -3.61 41.00
CA GLY A 132 -16.21 -3.14 39.88
C GLY A 132 -16.20 -4.25 38.83
N THR A 133 -17.29 -4.37 38.08
CA THR A 133 -17.27 -5.14 36.84
C THR A 133 -16.32 -4.39 35.91
N GLN A 134 -15.06 -4.82 35.90
CA GLN A 134 -14.06 -4.31 34.95
C GLN A 134 -14.64 -4.52 33.55
N PRO A 135 -14.79 -3.45 32.74
CA PRO A 135 -15.35 -3.61 31.40
C PRO A 135 -14.43 -4.55 30.62
N THR A 136 -14.96 -5.72 30.26
CA THR A 136 -14.21 -6.70 29.49
C THR A 136 -14.01 -6.15 28.08
N VAL A 137 -12.80 -5.69 27.81
CA VAL A 137 -12.45 -5.17 26.48
C VAL A 137 -12.25 -6.35 25.55
N HIS A 138 -13.09 -6.45 24.52
CA HIS A 138 -12.99 -7.47 23.50
C HIS A 138 -12.47 -6.90 22.19
N LYS A 139 -11.80 -7.75 21.39
CA LYS A 139 -11.40 -7.40 20.02
C LYS A 139 -12.66 -7.05 19.23
N ARG A 140 -12.59 -5.96 18.47
CA ARG A 140 -13.62 -5.59 17.49
C ARG A 140 -13.91 -6.77 16.55
N THR A 141 -15.15 -6.91 16.13
CA THR A 141 -15.60 -7.92 15.16
C THR A 141 -15.85 -7.33 13.77
N ASP A 142 -15.92 -6.01 13.67
CA ASP A 142 -16.24 -5.23 12.46
C ASP A 142 -14.97 -4.73 11.72
N TYR A 143 -13.82 -5.36 11.94
CA TYR A 143 -12.58 -5.03 11.22
C TYR A 143 -12.51 -5.78 9.88
N LEU A 144 -11.81 -5.17 8.93
CA LEU A 144 -11.68 -5.70 7.58
C LEU A 144 -10.84 -6.98 7.55
N SER A 145 -11.28 -7.97 6.77
CA SER A 145 -10.46 -9.15 6.49
C SER A 145 -9.22 -8.75 5.68
N TRP A 146 -8.18 -9.60 5.70
CA TRP A 146 -6.96 -9.31 4.93
C TRP A 146 -7.23 -9.24 3.42
N ASP A 147 -8.01 -10.17 2.88
CA ASP A 147 -8.29 -10.22 1.45
C ASP A 147 -9.16 -9.03 1.01
N ASP A 148 -10.18 -8.66 1.81
CA ASP A 148 -10.96 -7.44 1.54
C ASP A 148 -10.11 -6.19 1.67
N TYR A 149 -9.16 -6.13 2.62
CA TYR A 149 -8.23 -5.02 2.76
C TYR A 149 -7.34 -4.86 1.54
N PHE A 150 -6.65 -5.92 1.10
CA PHE A 150 -5.76 -5.84 -0.05
C PHE A 150 -6.52 -5.59 -1.36
N MET A 151 -7.71 -6.18 -1.50
CA MET A 151 -8.60 -5.87 -2.62
C MET A 151 -9.04 -4.40 -2.58
N SER A 152 -9.40 -3.87 -1.40
CA SER A 152 -9.75 -2.45 -1.24
C SER A 152 -8.59 -1.52 -1.62
N VAL A 153 -7.34 -1.88 -1.29
CA VAL A 153 -6.15 -1.13 -1.73
C VAL A 153 -6.00 -1.17 -3.26
N ALA A 154 -6.28 -2.30 -3.90
CA ALA A 154 -6.26 -2.38 -5.36
C ALA A 154 -7.33 -1.47 -5.99
N PHE A 155 -8.56 -1.46 -5.45
CA PHE A 155 -9.61 -0.55 -5.92
C PHE A 155 -9.30 0.92 -5.65
N LEU A 156 -8.75 1.24 -4.47
CA LEU A 156 -8.31 2.61 -4.14
C LEU A 156 -7.19 3.07 -5.07
N SER A 157 -6.26 2.18 -5.41
CA SER A 157 -5.19 2.47 -6.38
C SER A 157 -5.76 2.74 -7.78
N ALA A 158 -6.82 2.03 -8.18
CA ALA A 158 -7.49 2.25 -9.46
C ALA A 158 -8.01 3.70 -9.59
N MET A 159 -8.41 4.34 -8.49
CA MET A 159 -8.88 5.73 -8.49
C MET A 159 -7.80 6.75 -8.92
N ARG A 160 -6.53 6.35 -9.02
CA ARG A 160 -5.46 7.18 -9.58
C ARG A 160 -5.34 7.10 -11.11
N SER A 161 -6.00 6.14 -11.74
CA SER A 161 -5.97 5.99 -13.19
C SER A 161 -6.68 7.18 -13.86
N LYS A 162 -6.05 7.72 -14.90
CA LYS A 162 -6.64 8.76 -15.76
C LYS A 162 -7.39 8.20 -16.96
N ASP A 163 -7.44 6.86 -17.11
CA ASP A 163 -8.20 6.21 -18.18
C ASP A 163 -9.69 6.53 -18.00
N PRO A 164 -10.37 7.20 -18.95
CA PRO A 164 -11.79 7.54 -18.80
C PRO A 164 -12.69 6.31 -18.94
N SER A 165 -12.13 5.19 -19.37
CA SER A 165 -12.84 4.09 -19.97
C SER A 165 -12.78 2.85 -19.06
N THR A 166 -11.65 2.56 -18.43
CA THR A 166 -11.55 1.50 -17.43
C THR A 166 -10.43 1.79 -16.45
N GLN A 167 -10.76 1.86 -15.18
CA GLN A 167 -9.79 2.05 -14.10
C GLN A 167 -9.54 0.70 -13.42
N VAL A 168 -8.30 0.23 -13.46
CA VAL A 168 -7.85 -1.03 -12.87
C VAL A 168 -6.66 -0.77 -11.98
N GLY A 169 -6.73 -1.25 -10.76
CA GLY A 169 -5.63 -1.21 -9.82
C GLY A 169 -5.16 -2.62 -9.41
N ALA A 170 -3.96 -2.66 -8.87
CA ALA A 170 -3.28 -3.84 -8.39
C ALA A 170 -2.59 -3.58 -7.05
N CYS A 171 -2.54 -4.60 -6.20
CA CYS A 171 -1.84 -4.59 -4.92
C CYS A 171 -1.06 -5.91 -4.79
N ILE A 172 0.26 -5.84 -4.61
CA ILE A 172 1.15 -6.99 -4.47
C ILE A 172 1.53 -7.13 -3.00
N VAL A 173 1.33 -8.32 -2.48
CA VAL A 173 1.46 -8.65 -1.06
C VAL A 173 2.38 -9.85 -0.89
N ASN A 174 3.33 -9.74 0.03
CA ASN A 174 4.26 -10.82 0.34
C ASN A 174 3.65 -11.85 1.33
N PRO A 175 4.30 -12.99 1.58
CA PRO A 175 3.81 -14.00 2.53
C PRO A 175 3.58 -13.49 3.96
N GLU A 176 4.33 -12.47 4.40
CA GLU A 176 4.15 -11.81 5.70
C GLU A 176 3.00 -10.79 5.72
N LYS A 177 2.14 -10.76 4.68
CA LYS A 177 0.99 -9.85 4.53
C LYS A 177 1.39 -8.38 4.50
N LYS A 178 2.56 -8.07 3.95
CA LYS A 178 3.03 -6.70 3.72
C LYS A 178 2.83 -6.32 2.27
N ILE A 179 2.30 -5.12 2.04
CA ILE A 179 2.21 -4.55 0.71
C ILE A 179 3.62 -4.21 0.22
N VAL A 180 4.05 -4.84 -0.86
CA VAL A 180 5.35 -4.62 -1.50
C VAL A 180 5.21 -3.90 -2.84
N GLY A 181 4.00 -3.83 -3.39
CA GLY A 181 3.72 -3.08 -4.61
C GLY A 181 2.28 -2.64 -4.67
N ILE A 182 2.05 -1.49 -5.25
CA ILE A 182 0.72 -1.01 -5.66
C ILE A 182 0.88 -0.46 -7.07
N GLY A 183 -0.20 -0.45 -7.84
CA GLY A 183 -0.18 0.17 -9.15
C GLY A 183 -1.57 0.28 -9.77
N TYR A 184 -1.63 1.01 -10.87
CA TYR A 184 -2.84 1.26 -11.65
C TYR A 184 -2.49 1.42 -13.13
N ASN A 185 -3.48 1.28 -14.01
CA ASN A 185 -3.27 1.51 -15.43
C ASN A 185 -3.08 3.01 -15.73
N GLY A 186 -1.98 3.34 -16.39
CA GLY A 186 -1.62 4.67 -16.88
C GLY A 186 -0.44 4.57 -17.84
N PHE A 187 -0.03 5.70 -18.42
CA PHE A 187 1.15 5.74 -19.30
C PHE A 187 2.45 5.53 -18.51
N PRO A 188 3.56 5.15 -19.19
CA PRO A 188 4.86 5.00 -18.55
C PRO A 188 5.34 6.28 -17.88
N ASN A 189 6.22 6.15 -16.89
CA ASN A 189 6.82 7.30 -16.22
C ASN A 189 7.56 8.20 -17.22
N GLY A 190 7.30 9.51 -17.15
CA GLY A 190 7.90 10.50 -18.05
C GLY A 190 7.13 10.70 -19.36
N CYS A 191 6.08 9.91 -19.61
CA CYS A 191 5.12 10.18 -20.66
C CYS A 191 4.01 11.08 -20.12
N ASP A 192 3.82 12.25 -20.73
CA ASP A 192 2.75 13.16 -20.33
C ASP A 192 1.39 12.63 -20.82
N ASP A 193 0.50 12.42 -19.86
CA ASP A 193 -0.84 11.90 -20.09
C ASP A 193 -1.73 12.85 -20.90
N ASP A 194 -1.37 14.14 -20.97
CA ASP A 194 -2.11 15.16 -21.73
C ASP A 194 -1.74 15.16 -23.23
N ASN A 195 -0.58 14.56 -23.57
CA ASN A 195 -0.07 14.50 -24.94
C ASN A 195 -0.32 13.16 -25.64
N LEU A 196 -0.95 12.20 -24.94
CA LEU A 196 -1.17 10.84 -25.43
C LEU A 196 -2.67 10.49 -25.53
N PRO A 197 -3.07 9.70 -26.52
CA PRO A 197 -4.48 9.40 -26.75
C PRO A 197 -5.02 8.39 -25.75
N TRP A 198 -6.17 8.71 -25.17
CA TRP A 198 -6.93 7.81 -24.29
C TRP A 198 -7.99 6.97 -25.02
N ALA A 199 -8.17 7.20 -26.32
CA ALA A 199 -9.20 6.55 -27.12
C ALA A 199 -8.99 5.03 -27.20
N ARG A 200 -10.08 4.26 -27.20
CA ARG A 200 -10.02 2.79 -27.35
C ARG A 200 -9.88 2.36 -28.80
N GLU A 201 -10.41 3.16 -29.70
CA GLU A 201 -10.50 2.89 -31.12
C GLU A 201 -9.93 4.09 -31.86
N SER A 202 -9.19 3.82 -32.94
CA SER A 202 -8.62 4.85 -33.79
C SER A 202 -9.62 5.21 -34.87
N ALA A 203 -9.75 6.51 -35.12
CA ALA A 203 -10.54 7.01 -36.24
C ALA A 203 -9.89 6.63 -37.59
N THR A 204 -8.57 6.51 -37.62
CA THR A 204 -7.78 6.20 -38.83
C THR A 204 -7.28 4.74 -38.90
N GLN A 205 -7.73 3.87 -37.97
CA GLN A 205 -7.20 2.51 -37.76
C GLN A 205 -5.70 2.47 -37.40
N SER A 206 -5.10 3.60 -37.05
CA SER A 206 -3.73 3.69 -36.57
C SER A 206 -3.64 3.25 -35.11
N PRO A 207 -2.82 2.25 -34.76
CA PRO A 207 -2.59 1.87 -33.37
C PRO A 207 -2.07 3.03 -32.50
N LEU A 208 -1.44 4.04 -33.12
CA LEU A 208 -0.87 5.19 -32.43
C LEU A 208 -1.92 6.17 -31.89
N GLU A 209 -3.15 6.11 -32.40
CA GLU A 209 -4.28 6.93 -31.95
C GLU A 209 -5.10 6.23 -30.84
N THR A 210 -4.72 5.00 -30.48
CA THR A 210 -5.36 4.26 -29.40
C THR A 210 -4.51 4.27 -28.14
N LYS A 211 -5.15 4.11 -26.99
CA LYS A 211 -4.44 3.97 -25.72
C LYS A 211 -3.50 2.76 -25.78
N TYR A 212 -2.22 3.03 -25.57
CA TYR A 212 -1.17 2.01 -25.50
C TYR A 212 -1.37 1.08 -24.30
N PRO A 213 -0.77 -0.14 -24.29
CA PRO A 213 -0.95 -1.08 -23.19
C PRO A 213 -0.45 -0.50 -21.86
N MET A 214 -1.35 -0.42 -20.88
CA MET A 214 -1.11 0.17 -19.56
C MET A 214 -1.08 -0.93 -18.49
N ASN A 215 0.06 -1.11 -17.82
CA ASN A 215 0.25 -2.23 -16.89
C ASN A 215 0.37 -1.75 -15.45
N ALA A 216 -0.66 -2.03 -14.64
CA ALA A 216 -0.66 -1.79 -13.19
C ALA A 216 0.47 -2.54 -12.45
N ILE A 217 1.02 -3.61 -13.03
CA ILE A 217 2.10 -4.43 -12.44
C ILE A 217 3.47 -3.74 -12.54
N LEU A 218 3.69 -2.92 -13.58
CA LEU A 218 5.00 -2.29 -13.85
C LEU A 218 5.26 -1.08 -12.94
N ASN A 219 4.20 -0.41 -12.49
CA ASN A 219 4.28 0.79 -11.64
C ASN A 219 4.41 0.43 -10.14
N LYS A 220 5.25 -0.55 -9.79
CA LYS A 220 5.45 -1.00 -8.40
C LYS A 220 6.74 -0.44 -7.79
N ASN A 221 6.76 -0.27 -6.47
CA ASN A 221 7.90 0.26 -5.71
C ASN A 221 8.91 -0.79 -5.21
N SER A 222 8.74 -2.08 -5.51
CA SER A 222 9.65 -3.15 -5.03
C SER A 222 10.55 -3.71 -6.13
N THR A 223 11.80 -3.98 -5.74
CA THR A 223 12.84 -4.61 -6.55
C THR A 223 12.61 -6.11 -6.78
N ASP A 224 11.87 -6.80 -5.90
CA ASP A 224 11.51 -8.22 -6.05
C ASP A 224 10.09 -8.50 -5.52
N VAL A 225 9.38 -9.39 -6.22
CA VAL A 225 8.02 -9.84 -5.88
C VAL A 225 7.85 -11.35 -6.04
N LYS A 226 8.96 -12.10 -6.12
CA LYS A 226 8.92 -13.55 -6.21
C LYS A 226 8.18 -14.15 -5.02
N GLY A 227 7.29 -15.11 -5.28
CA GLY A 227 6.45 -15.78 -4.28
C GLY A 227 5.31 -14.93 -3.72
N CYS A 228 5.12 -13.69 -4.19
CA CYS A 228 4.05 -12.82 -3.71
C CYS A 228 2.68 -13.21 -4.30
N THR A 229 1.62 -12.71 -3.66
CA THR A 229 0.25 -12.71 -4.18
C THR A 229 -0.09 -11.33 -4.74
N ILE A 230 -0.73 -11.27 -5.90
CA ILE A 230 -1.26 -10.03 -6.47
C ILE A 230 -2.79 -10.00 -6.40
N TYR A 231 -3.33 -8.93 -5.84
CA TYR A 231 -4.76 -8.59 -5.83
C TYR A 231 -5.05 -7.62 -6.96
N VAL A 232 -6.02 -7.93 -7.82
CA VAL A 232 -6.38 -7.10 -8.98
C VAL A 232 -7.89 -6.91 -9.07
N ALA A 233 -8.34 -5.71 -9.46
CA ALA A 233 -9.77 -5.44 -9.64
C ALA A 233 -10.38 -6.24 -10.82
N LEU A 234 -9.59 -6.53 -11.85
CA LEU A 234 -9.98 -7.26 -13.05
C LEU A 234 -8.96 -8.35 -13.36
N PHE A 235 -9.41 -9.51 -13.84
CA PHE A 235 -8.55 -10.62 -14.25
C PHE A 235 -7.44 -10.14 -15.23
N PRO A 236 -6.19 -10.59 -15.10
CA PRO A 236 -5.10 -10.11 -15.95
C PRO A 236 -5.29 -10.56 -17.41
N CYS A 237 -5.03 -9.68 -18.37
CA CYS A 237 -4.90 -10.06 -19.77
C CYS A 237 -3.61 -10.87 -20.01
N ASN A 238 -3.43 -11.42 -21.22
CA ASN A 238 -2.28 -12.23 -21.59
C ASN A 238 -0.93 -11.49 -21.41
N GLU A 239 -0.85 -10.19 -21.72
CA GLU A 239 0.38 -9.42 -21.52
C GLU A 239 0.70 -9.23 -20.03
N CYS A 240 -0.31 -8.95 -19.20
CA CYS A 240 -0.16 -8.91 -17.74
C CYS A 240 0.25 -10.28 -17.18
N ALA A 241 -0.30 -11.37 -17.69
CA ALA A 241 0.06 -12.73 -17.26
C ALA A 241 1.54 -13.03 -17.50
N LYS A 242 2.10 -12.64 -18.66
CA LYS A 242 3.55 -12.76 -18.92
C LYS A 242 4.36 -12.05 -17.85
N LEU A 243 3.98 -10.82 -17.49
CA LEU A 243 4.69 -10.05 -16.45
C LEU A 243 4.56 -10.69 -15.06
N ILE A 244 3.36 -11.17 -14.71
CA ILE A 244 3.11 -11.90 -13.45
C ILE A 244 4.05 -13.09 -13.34
N ILE A 245 4.07 -13.95 -14.37
CA ILE A 245 4.89 -15.16 -14.43
C ILE A 245 6.37 -14.81 -14.34
N GLN A 246 6.86 -13.90 -15.19
CA GLN A 246 8.27 -13.53 -15.24
C GLN A 246 8.75 -12.84 -13.97
N SER A 247 7.85 -12.17 -13.23
CA SER A 247 8.14 -11.56 -11.94
C SER A 247 8.15 -12.55 -10.76
N GLY A 248 7.79 -13.82 -11.02
CA GLY A 248 7.78 -14.88 -10.01
C GLY A 248 6.61 -14.82 -9.03
N ILE A 249 5.55 -14.06 -9.32
CA ILE A 249 4.32 -14.05 -8.52
C ILE A 249 3.68 -15.43 -8.57
N SER A 250 3.31 -15.96 -7.40
CA SER A 250 2.81 -17.33 -7.26
C SER A 250 1.29 -17.43 -7.28
N ARG A 251 0.58 -16.33 -6.95
CA ARG A 251 -0.88 -16.31 -6.84
C ARG A 251 -1.50 -15.00 -7.32
N VAL A 252 -2.62 -15.10 -8.03
CA VAL A 252 -3.46 -13.97 -8.47
C VAL A 252 -4.83 -14.07 -7.77
N VAL A 253 -5.25 -13.02 -7.10
CA VAL A 253 -6.60 -12.86 -6.54
C VAL A 253 -7.30 -11.75 -7.32
N TYR A 254 -8.43 -12.04 -7.95
CA TYR A 254 -9.13 -11.08 -8.81
C TYR A 254 -10.57 -10.84 -8.37
N CYS A 255 -11.09 -9.62 -8.54
CA CYS A 255 -12.49 -9.33 -8.20
C CYS A 255 -13.46 -9.65 -9.34
N SER A 256 -13.13 -9.26 -10.57
CA SER A 256 -13.99 -9.42 -11.75
C SER A 256 -13.32 -10.23 -12.86
N ASP A 257 -14.07 -11.10 -13.53
CA ASP A 257 -13.67 -11.81 -14.75
C ASP A 257 -14.71 -11.61 -15.87
N LYS A 258 -15.18 -10.37 -16.03
CA LYS A 258 -16.25 -10.02 -17.00
C LYS A 258 -15.87 -10.25 -18.47
N TYR A 259 -14.58 -10.38 -18.79
CA TYR A 259 -14.07 -10.60 -20.14
C TYR A 259 -13.58 -12.03 -20.35
N ASN A 260 -14.06 -13.00 -19.56
CA ASN A 260 -13.57 -14.37 -19.60
C ASN A 260 -13.63 -15.04 -21.00
N LYS A 261 -14.53 -14.64 -21.89
CA LYS A 261 -14.64 -15.20 -23.24
C LYS A 261 -13.66 -14.58 -24.25
N ASP A 262 -13.06 -13.43 -23.94
CA ASP A 262 -12.10 -12.78 -24.83
C ASP A 262 -10.81 -13.61 -24.89
N TRP A 263 -10.26 -13.78 -26.10
CA TRP A 263 -9.06 -14.55 -26.37
C TRP A 263 -7.88 -14.13 -25.49
N LYS A 264 -7.77 -12.84 -25.12
CA LYS A 264 -6.71 -12.33 -24.24
C LYS A 264 -6.77 -12.96 -22.85
N PHE A 265 -7.97 -13.20 -22.34
CA PHE A 265 -8.20 -13.77 -21.01
C PHE A 265 -8.14 -15.30 -21.04
N VAL A 266 -8.56 -15.93 -22.15
CA VAL A 266 -8.35 -17.35 -22.39
C VAL A 266 -6.86 -17.68 -22.48
N ALA A 267 -6.08 -16.90 -23.24
CA ALA A 267 -4.64 -17.06 -23.33
C ALA A 267 -3.95 -16.80 -21.99
N SER A 268 -4.41 -15.79 -21.23
CA SER A 268 -3.93 -15.51 -19.87
C SER A 268 -4.04 -16.72 -18.95
N ARG A 269 -5.23 -17.35 -18.86
CA ARG A 269 -5.41 -18.57 -18.05
C ARG A 269 -4.49 -19.70 -18.48
N ARG A 270 -4.39 -19.98 -19.79
CA ARG A 270 -3.47 -21.00 -20.32
C ARG A 270 -2.02 -20.75 -19.87
N LEU A 271 -1.54 -19.50 -19.96
CA LEU A 271 -0.20 -19.14 -19.52
C LEU A 271 0.00 -19.34 -18.02
N LEU A 272 -0.97 -18.89 -17.20
CA LEU A 272 -0.92 -19.05 -15.74
C LEU A 272 -0.95 -20.53 -15.33
N ASP A 273 -1.82 -21.33 -15.94
CA ASP A 273 -1.94 -22.78 -15.72
C ASP A 273 -0.62 -23.50 -16.07
N MET A 274 -0.04 -23.21 -17.25
CA MET A 274 1.23 -23.79 -17.69
C MET A 274 2.41 -23.41 -16.78
N ALA A 275 2.39 -22.19 -16.21
CA ALA A 275 3.42 -21.70 -15.30
C ALA A 275 3.19 -22.13 -13.83
N GLY A 276 2.07 -22.79 -13.52
CA GLY A 276 1.71 -23.17 -12.16
C GLY A 276 1.37 -21.99 -11.24
N VAL A 277 0.96 -20.84 -11.80
CA VAL A 277 0.52 -19.67 -11.04
C VAL A 277 -0.95 -19.86 -10.66
N GLN A 278 -1.24 -19.92 -9.37
CA GLN A 278 -2.61 -20.11 -8.88
C GLN A 278 -3.44 -18.83 -9.09
N TYR A 279 -4.72 -18.97 -9.40
CA TYR A 279 -5.65 -17.84 -9.41
C TYR A 279 -7.00 -18.18 -8.81
N ALA A 280 -7.60 -17.22 -8.13
CA ALA A 280 -8.92 -17.37 -7.51
C ALA A 280 -9.69 -16.05 -7.54
N GLN A 281 -11.00 -16.15 -7.73
CA GLN A 281 -11.89 -15.01 -7.58
C GLN A 281 -12.07 -14.67 -6.10
N HIS A 282 -11.95 -13.40 -5.76
CA HIS A 282 -12.17 -12.89 -4.41
C HIS A 282 -13.64 -13.05 -4.01
N GLN A 283 -13.89 -13.62 -2.84
CA GLN A 283 -15.22 -13.70 -2.24
C GLN A 283 -15.45 -12.48 -1.34
N LEU A 284 -16.11 -11.46 -1.91
CA LEU A 284 -16.43 -10.21 -1.20
C LEU A 284 -17.28 -10.50 0.04
N GLN A 285 -16.74 -10.21 1.23
CA GLN A 285 -17.54 -10.20 2.46
C GLN A 285 -18.32 -8.89 2.60
N LEU A 286 -17.76 -7.81 2.04
CA LEU A 286 -18.35 -6.48 1.99
C LEU A 286 -18.41 -6.01 0.54
N SER A 287 -19.55 -5.46 0.14
CA SER A 287 -19.71 -4.85 -1.19
C SER A 287 -19.15 -3.43 -1.28
N LYS A 288 -18.88 -2.79 -0.14
CA LYS A 288 -18.39 -1.41 -0.06
C LYS A 288 -17.55 -1.18 1.20
N VAL A 289 -16.46 -0.44 1.04
CA VAL A 289 -15.66 0.13 2.14
C VAL A 289 -15.72 1.65 2.02
N ILE A 290 -15.94 2.34 3.15
CA ILE A 290 -16.00 3.80 3.21
C ILE A 290 -14.76 4.32 3.91
N ILE A 291 -14.03 5.22 3.25
CA ILE A 291 -12.91 5.95 3.85
C ILE A 291 -13.44 7.35 4.18
N ASP A 292 -13.64 7.60 5.47
CA ASP A 292 -14.11 8.89 5.98
C ASP A 292 -12.95 9.61 6.67
N PHE A 293 -12.46 10.69 6.04
CA PHE A 293 -11.37 11.51 6.56
C PHE A 293 -11.73 12.28 7.84
N THR A 294 -13.02 12.35 8.20
CA THR A 294 -13.50 13.01 9.42
C THR A 294 -13.66 12.06 10.61
N SER A 295 -13.48 10.75 10.41
CA SER A 295 -13.72 9.73 11.44
C SER A 295 -12.73 9.73 12.60
N VAL A 296 -11.57 10.37 12.44
CA VAL A 296 -10.56 10.57 13.49
C VAL A 296 -10.69 12.02 13.98
N GLN A 297 -11.67 12.27 14.83
CA GLN A 297 -11.88 13.55 15.53
C GLN A 297 -11.82 13.33 17.05
#